data_AF-A0A971MYW4-F1
#
_entry.id   AF-A0A971MYW4-F1
#
_cell.length_a   1.000
_cell.length_b   1.000
_cell.length_c   1.000
_cell.angle_alpha   90.00
_cell.angle_beta   90.00
_cell.angle_gamma   90.00
#
_symmetry.space_group_name_H-M   'P 1'
#
loop_
_entity.id
_entity.type
_entity.pdbx_description
1 polymer ?
#
loop_
_entity_poly.entity_id
_entity_poly.type
_entity_poly.pdbx_seq_one_letter_code
_entity_poly.pdbx_strand_id
1 'polypeptide(L)'
;SSSGKLLHSENFARRSGLLFINEIFVAEQENDGKKRIGFALDKQIDRFYLKEKFKNDVSFEEAVSYAVSVIGGLSEAEGKEDEQIVALAAEDRAVALVLDKLKQQAEQGEQKFVLLPLSEGAGQVSIIESIKTADSVIIFVRPRKTELEDILRYLEMIQELRKPVLGLVSIEEIL
;
A
#
# COMPACT_ATOMS: atom_id res chain seq x y z
N SER A 1 -7.15 8.78 -19.36
CA SER A 1 -6.27 7.81 -20.03
C SER A 1 -5.92 6.75 -19.00
N SER A 2 -6.21 5.46 -19.25
CA SER A 2 -6.00 4.35 -18.30
C SER A 2 -4.72 3.55 -18.57
N SER A 3 -3.90 3.96 -19.54
CA SER A 3 -2.81 3.17 -20.11
C SER A 3 -1.58 2.98 -19.21
N GLY A 4 -1.49 3.64 -18.05
CA GLY A 4 -0.32 3.57 -17.15
C GLY A 4 -0.63 3.03 -15.75
N LYS A 5 -1.90 2.77 -15.44
CA LYS A 5 -2.33 2.49 -14.07
C LYS A 5 -2.15 1.03 -13.68
N LEU A 6 -1.76 0.80 -12.42
CA LEU A 6 -1.73 -0.54 -11.87
C LEU A 6 -3.16 -1.09 -11.71
N LEU A 7 -3.48 -2.18 -12.41
CA LEU A 7 -4.83 -2.79 -12.35
C LEU A 7 -4.89 -3.98 -11.40
N HIS A 8 -3.83 -4.79 -11.33
CA HIS A 8 -3.79 -6.03 -10.56
C HIS A 8 -2.52 -6.09 -9.70
N SER A 9 -2.61 -5.61 -8.46
CA SER A 9 -1.48 -5.52 -7.52
C SER A 9 -0.81 -6.86 -7.25
N GLU A 10 -1.60 -7.92 -7.06
CA GLU A 10 -1.06 -9.27 -6.79
C GLU A 10 -0.24 -9.82 -7.97
N ASN A 11 -0.77 -9.68 -9.19
CA ASN A 11 -0.06 -10.11 -10.40
C ASN A 11 1.23 -9.32 -10.61
N PHE A 12 1.20 -8.03 -10.31
CA PHE A 12 2.40 -7.19 -10.34
C PHE A 12 3.43 -7.65 -9.31
N ALA A 13 3.04 -7.82 -8.05
CA ALA A 13 3.94 -8.30 -7.00
C ALA A 13 4.60 -9.63 -7.40
N ARG A 14 3.81 -10.60 -7.87
CA ARG A 14 4.29 -11.90 -8.32
C ARG A 14 5.29 -11.80 -9.48
N ARG A 15 5.02 -10.95 -10.47
CA ARG A 15 5.91 -10.76 -11.64
C ARG A 15 7.20 -10.02 -11.29
N SER A 16 7.13 -9.08 -10.37
CA SER A 16 8.26 -8.28 -9.89
C SER A 16 9.07 -8.99 -8.80
N GLY A 17 8.64 -10.19 -8.36
CA GLY A 17 9.30 -10.93 -7.28
C GLY A 17 9.09 -10.33 -5.89
N LEU A 18 8.10 -9.46 -5.71
CA LEU A 18 7.73 -8.87 -4.43
C LEU A 18 6.77 -9.78 -3.68
N LEU A 19 6.89 -9.83 -2.35
CA LEU A 19 5.90 -10.46 -1.50
C LEU A 19 4.60 -9.64 -1.54
N PHE A 20 3.49 -10.27 -1.92
CA PHE A 20 2.16 -9.69 -1.76
C PHE A 20 1.68 -9.99 -0.34
N ILE A 21 1.57 -8.97 0.50
CA ILE A 21 1.15 -9.14 1.90
C ILE A 21 -0.35 -9.42 1.92
N ASN A 22 -1.17 -8.42 1.58
CA ASN A 22 -2.60 -8.58 1.45
C ASN A 22 -3.24 -7.41 0.67
N GLU A 23 -4.54 -7.53 0.50
CA GLU A 23 -5.42 -6.47 0.04
C GLU A 23 -6.28 -5.97 1.21
N ILE A 24 -6.32 -4.65 1.39
CA ILE A 24 -7.11 -3.99 2.43
C ILE A 24 -8.17 -3.15 1.75
N PHE A 25 -9.42 -3.43 2.11
CA PHE A 25 -10.58 -2.74 1.57
C PHE A 25 -11.03 -1.60 2.47
N VAL A 26 -11.19 -0.41 1.90
CA VAL A 26 -11.63 0.80 2.59
C VAL A 26 -12.99 1.24 2.03
N ALA A 27 -13.99 1.45 2.87
CA ALA A 27 -15.27 2.00 2.41
C ALA A 27 -15.10 3.47 1.97
N GLU A 28 -15.57 3.82 0.76
CA GLU A 28 -15.56 5.20 0.27
C GLU A 28 -16.37 6.07 1.23
N GLN A 29 -15.72 7.07 1.83
CA GLN A 29 -16.45 8.14 2.52
C GLN A 29 -16.90 9.13 1.44
N GLU A 30 -18.22 9.30 1.29
CA GLU A 30 -18.86 10.12 0.26
C GLU A 30 -18.08 11.40 -0.04
N ASN A 31 -17.48 11.46 -1.23
CA ASN A 31 -16.84 12.66 -1.75
C ASN A 31 -17.69 13.18 -2.92
N ASP A 32 -18.37 14.28 -2.65
CA ASP A 32 -19.42 14.87 -3.47
C ASP A 32 -18.81 15.60 -4.68
N GLY A 33 -18.41 14.88 -5.73
CA GLY A 33 -17.79 15.55 -6.88
C GLY A 33 -17.19 14.69 -8.00
N LYS A 34 -17.93 13.76 -8.62
CA LYS A 34 -17.48 13.13 -9.90
C LYS A 34 -18.52 13.21 -11.01
N LYS A 35 -18.07 13.59 -12.22
CA LYS A 35 -18.88 13.78 -13.43
C LYS A 35 -19.55 12.46 -13.87
N ARG A 36 -20.87 12.54 -14.10
CA ARG A 36 -21.86 11.44 -14.12
C ARG A 36 -21.69 10.31 -15.15
N ILE A 37 -20.91 10.48 -16.22
CA ILE A 37 -20.94 9.52 -17.35
C ILE A 37 -19.78 8.51 -17.28
N GLY A 38 -18.55 8.94 -16.95
CA GLY A 38 -17.42 8.02 -16.74
C GLY A 38 -17.56 7.19 -15.45
N PHE A 39 -18.16 7.79 -14.43
CA PHE A 39 -18.43 7.16 -13.14
C PHE A 39 -19.33 5.92 -13.24
N ALA A 40 -20.28 5.90 -14.18
CA ALA A 40 -21.23 4.78 -14.30
C ALA A 40 -20.58 3.50 -14.85
N LEU A 41 -19.65 3.64 -15.81
CA LEU A 41 -18.90 2.51 -16.38
C LEU A 41 -17.86 1.98 -15.39
N ASP A 42 -17.11 2.88 -14.75
CA ASP A 42 -16.17 2.49 -13.67
C ASP A 42 -16.93 1.78 -12.53
N LYS A 43 -18.09 2.29 -12.13
CA LYS A 43 -18.93 1.67 -11.09
C LYS A 43 -19.48 0.29 -11.50
N GLN A 44 -19.75 0.07 -12.78
CA GLN A 44 -20.17 -1.27 -13.26
C GLN A 44 -19.01 -2.25 -13.29
N ILE A 45 -17.81 -1.82 -13.72
CA ILE A 45 -16.60 -2.64 -13.71
C ILE A 45 -16.22 -2.98 -12.26
N ASP A 46 -16.20 -1.98 -11.37
CA ASP A 46 -15.95 -2.16 -9.95
C ASP A 46 -16.98 -3.12 -9.35
N ARG A 47 -18.27 -2.95 -9.62
CA ARG A 47 -19.32 -3.83 -9.08
C ARG A 47 -19.23 -5.26 -9.58
N PHE A 48 -18.76 -5.51 -10.81
CA PHE A 48 -18.61 -6.86 -11.34
C PHE A 48 -17.35 -7.54 -10.79
N TYR A 49 -16.23 -6.82 -10.77
CA TYR A 49 -14.94 -7.31 -10.29
C TYR A 49 -14.94 -7.51 -8.76
N LEU A 50 -15.49 -6.56 -8.00
CA LEU A 50 -15.59 -6.66 -6.55
C LEU A 50 -16.56 -7.77 -6.13
N LYS A 51 -17.67 -8.01 -6.88
CA LYS A 51 -18.63 -9.10 -6.58
C LYS A 51 -17.98 -10.48 -6.47
N GLU A 52 -16.95 -10.73 -7.27
CA GLU A 52 -16.22 -12.00 -7.22
C GLU A 52 -15.22 -12.05 -6.05
N LYS A 53 -14.57 -10.92 -5.72
CA LYS A 53 -13.66 -10.80 -4.56
C LYS A 53 -14.38 -10.90 -3.20
N PHE A 54 -15.60 -10.38 -3.09
CA PHE A 54 -16.39 -10.34 -1.84
C PHE A 54 -16.79 -11.71 -1.26
N LYS A 55 -16.61 -12.82 -1.99
CA LYS A 55 -16.97 -14.15 -1.46
C LYS A 55 -16.08 -14.62 -0.31
N ASN A 56 -14.92 -13.99 -0.10
CA ASN A 56 -13.93 -14.34 0.93
C ASN A 56 -13.50 -13.13 1.78
N ASP A 57 -14.33 -12.10 1.88
CA ASP A 57 -13.88 -10.81 2.41
C ASP A 57 -13.61 -10.88 3.93
N VAL A 58 -12.41 -10.47 4.32
CA VAL A 58 -11.97 -10.37 5.71
C VAL A 58 -12.26 -8.94 6.17
N SER A 59 -12.65 -8.73 7.42
CA SER A 59 -12.98 -7.37 7.88
C SER A 59 -11.77 -6.43 7.77
N PHE A 60 -12.01 -5.12 7.65
CA PHE A 60 -10.93 -4.11 7.59
C PHE A 60 -9.92 -4.27 8.73
N GLU A 61 -10.40 -4.44 9.96
CA GLU A 61 -9.53 -4.60 11.14
C GLU A 61 -8.73 -5.91 11.10
N GLU A 62 -9.32 -7.01 10.62
CA GLU A 62 -8.61 -8.28 10.42
C GLU A 62 -7.55 -8.17 9.31
N ALA A 63 -7.85 -7.46 8.22
CA ALA A 63 -6.89 -7.24 7.14
C ALA A 63 -5.72 -6.35 7.60
N VAL A 64 -5.99 -5.30 8.37
CA VAL A 64 -4.94 -4.47 9.00
C VAL A 64 -4.12 -5.32 9.98
N SER A 65 -4.77 -6.11 10.84
CA SER A 65 -4.08 -6.95 11.83
C SER A 65 -3.20 -8.02 11.20
N TYR A 66 -3.67 -8.63 10.10
CA TYR A 66 -2.87 -9.56 9.32
C TYR A 66 -1.64 -8.87 8.73
N ALA A 67 -1.80 -7.68 8.13
CA ALA A 67 -0.68 -6.93 7.57
C ALA A 67 0.35 -6.56 8.64
N VAL A 68 -0.07 -6.08 9.82
CA VAL A 68 0.83 -5.80 10.95
C VAL A 68 1.60 -7.05 11.36
N SER A 69 0.91 -8.19 11.47
CA SER A 69 1.53 -9.46 11.89
C SER A 69 2.57 -9.95 10.88
N VAL A 70 2.29 -9.84 9.58
CA VAL A 70 3.24 -10.21 8.52
C VAL A 70 4.45 -9.28 8.52
N ILE A 71 4.24 -7.96 8.62
CA ILE A 71 5.32 -6.98 8.66
C ILE A 71 6.21 -7.22 9.89
N GLY A 72 5.61 -7.42 11.06
CA GLY A 72 6.32 -7.75 12.29
C GLY A 72 7.14 -9.03 12.17
N GLY A 73 6.53 -10.11 11.65
CA GLY A 73 7.24 -11.38 11.46
C GLY A 73 8.41 -11.28 10.46
N LEU A 74 8.28 -10.47 9.41
CA LEU A 74 9.38 -10.20 8.46
C LEU A 74 10.51 -9.40 9.12
N SER A 75 10.17 -8.39 9.92
CA SER A 75 11.14 -7.58 10.67
C SER A 75 11.92 -8.42 11.68
N GLU A 76 11.22 -9.28 12.43
CA GLU A 76 11.82 -10.22 13.38
C GLU A 76 12.74 -11.25 12.71
N ALA A 77 12.37 -11.74 11.53
CA ALA A 77 13.18 -12.69 10.77
C ALA A 77 14.53 -12.10 10.33
N GLU A 78 14.61 -10.78 10.13
CA GLU A 78 15.87 -10.07 9.90
C GLU A 78 16.66 -9.80 11.19
N GLY A 79 16.10 -10.12 12.36
CA GLY A 79 16.74 -9.96 13.66
C GLY A 79 16.91 -8.51 14.10
N LYS A 80 16.11 -7.59 13.55
CA LYS A 80 16.13 -6.17 13.90
C LYS A 80 15.04 -5.87 14.92
N GLU A 81 15.41 -5.24 16.02
CA GLU A 81 14.46 -4.63 16.95
C GLU A 81 14.33 -3.15 16.61
N ASP A 82 13.10 -2.62 16.65
CA ASP A 82 12.74 -1.25 16.27
C ASP A 82 13.09 -0.88 14.82
N GLU A 83 12.90 -1.81 13.89
CA GLU A 83 13.22 -1.59 12.49
C GLU A 83 12.42 -0.40 11.90
N GLN A 84 13.14 0.55 11.30
CA GLN A 84 12.51 1.70 10.65
C GLN A 84 12.11 1.31 9.23
N ILE A 85 10.80 1.18 9.01
CA ILE A 85 10.22 0.80 7.73
C ILE A 85 9.57 2.04 7.11
N VAL A 86 10.05 2.47 5.95
CA VAL A 86 9.37 3.52 5.18
C VAL A 86 8.22 2.94 4.37
N ALA A 87 7.05 3.53 4.54
CA ALA A 87 5.85 3.25 3.78
C ALA A 87 5.78 4.14 2.52
N LEU A 88 6.15 3.57 1.37
CA LEU A 88 6.00 4.27 0.09
C LEU A 88 4.55 4.14 -0.38
N ALA A 89 3.89 5.27 -0.59
CA ALA A 89 2.48 5.33 -0.91
C ALA A 89 2.22 6.36 -2.01
N ALA A 90 1.15 6.13 -2.79
CA ALA A 90 0.54 7.21 -3.55
C ALA A 90 -0.17 8.18 -2.59
N GLU A 91 -0.16 9.48 -2.90
CA GLU A 91 -0.92 10.51 -2.18
C GLU A 91 -2.43 10.25 -2.32
N ASP A 92 -2.99 9.50 -1.37
CA ASP A 92 -4.38 9.10 -1.38
C ASP A 92 -4.91 8.89 0.04
N ARG A 93 -6.12 9.42 0.28
CA ARG A 93 -6.79 9.40 1.58
C ARG A 93 -6.99 8.01 2.16
N ALA A 94 -7.33 7.01 1.34
CA ALA A 94 -7.50 5.65 1.86
C ALA A 94 -6.17 5.03 2.26
N VAL A 95 -5.08 5.39 1.56
CA VAL A 95 -3.74 4.96 1.97
C VAL A 95 -3.35 5.59 3.29
N ALA A 96 -3.58 6.90 3.47
CA ALA A 96 -3.36 7.56 4.75
C ALA A 96 -4.13 6.89 5.89
N LEU A 97 -5.42 6.58 5.67
CA LEU A 97 -6.27 5.92 6.66
C LEU A 97 -5.74 4.53 7.05
N VAL A 98 -5.31 3.73 6.06
CA VAL A 98 -4.73 2.40 6.32
C VAL A 98 -3.40 2.53 7.05
N LEU A 99 -2.53 3.45 6.64
CA LEU A 99 -1.24 3.68 7.29
C LEU A 99 -1.39 4.08 8.74
N ASP A 100 -2.32 4.97 9.05
CA ASP A 100 -2.59 5.38 10.43
C ASP A 100 -3.10 4.20 11.27
N LYS A 101 -3.93 3.33 10.70
CA LYS A 101 -4.42 2.13 11.37
C LYS A 101 -3.34 1.09 11.61
N LEU A 102 -2.45 0.87 10.63
CA LEU A 102 -1.29 0.00 10.78
C LEU A 102 -0.36 0.50 11.88
N LYS A 103 -0.07 1.81 11.92
CA LYS A 103 0.76 2.41 12.97
C LYS A 103 0.13 2.24 14.34
N GLN A 104 -1.16 2.58 14.48
CA GLN A 104 -1.87 2.45 15.75
C GLN A 104 -1.81 1.01 16.28
N GLN A 105 -2.02 0.01 15.40
CA GLN A 105 -1.95 -1.39 15.81
C GLN A 105 -0.51 -1.85 16.09
N ALA A 106 0.49 -1.36 15.36
CA ALA A 106 1.90 -1.65 15.63
C ALA A 106 2.34 -1.07 16.98
N GLU A 107 1.98 0.19 17.29
CA GLU A 107 2.30 0.87 18.55
C GLU A 107 1.58 0.28 19.78
N GLN A 108 0.36 -0.24 19.59
CA GLN A 108 -0.41 -0.87 20.67
C GLN A 108 0.00 -2.33 20.93
N GLY A 109 0.66 -2.97 19.96
CA GLY A 109 1.20 -4.32 20.10
C GLY A 109 2.64 -4.33 20.64
N GLU A 110 3.18 -5.52 20.89
CA GLU A 110 4.61 -5.72 21.15
C GLU A 110 5.42 -5.77 19.83
N GLN A 111 4.99 -5.02 18.81
CA GLN A 111 5.57 -5.12 17.47
C GLN A 111 6.89 -4.36 17.38
N LYS A 112 7.88 -4.97 16.72
CA LYS A 112 9.27 -4.50 16.71
C LYS A 112 9.63 -3.57 15.55
N PHE A 113 8.65 -2.88 14.97
CA PHE A 113 8.90 -2.03 13.80
C PHE A 113 8.17 -0.69 13.90
N VAL A 114 8.73 0.31 13.22
CA VAL A 114 8.17 1.66 13.13
C VAL A 114 7.88 2.00 11.68
N LEU A 115 6.62 2.31 11.37
CA LEU A 115 6.20 2.75 10.03
C LEU A 115 6.33 4.27 9.89
N LEU A 116 7.23 4.70 9.01
CA LEU A 116 7.41 6.10 8.65
C LEU A 116 6.57 6.41 7.39
N PRO A 117 5.56 7.30 7.47
CA PRO A 117 4.85 7.72 6.27
C PRO A 117 5.77 8.59 5.42
N LEU A 118 5.73 8.45 4.10
CA LEU A 118 6.17 9.55 3.26
C LEU A 118 5.21 10.73 3.46
N SER A 119 5.78 11.92 3.68
CA SER A 119 4.99 13.14 3.78
C SER A 119 4.23 13.40 2.47
N GLU A 120 2.96 13.80 2.55
CA GLU A 120 2.22 14.27 1.38
C GLU A 120 2.99 15.42 0.70
N GLY A 121 3.16 15.37 -0.62
CA GLY A 121 3.91 16.37 -1.37
C GLY A 121 5.43 16.26 -1.20
N ALA A 122 5.95 15.19 -0.61
CA ALA A 122 7.39 14.95 -0.54
C ALA A 122 7.97 14.91 -1.96
N GLY A 123 8.73 15.95 -2.31
CA GLY A 123 9.49 15.95 -3.56
C GLY A 123 10.45 14.75 -3.59
N GLN A 124 10.90 14.37 -4.79
CA GLN A 124 11.76 13.18 -4.99
C GLN A 124 12.96 13.13 -4.03
N VAL A 125 13.55 14.29 -3.69
CA VAL A 125 14.66 14.39 -2.73
C VAL A 125 14.28 13.87 -1.33
N SER A 126 13.09 14.24 -0.83
CA SER A 126 12.61 13.81 0.49
C SER A 126 12.28 12.32 0.52
N ILE A 127 11.79 11.76 -0.59
CA ILE A 127 11.56 10.31 -0.73
C ILE A 127 12.89 9.55 -0.65
N ILE A 128 13.90 9.99 -1.40
CA ILE A 128 15.24 9.39 -1.40
C ILE A 128 15.87 9.46 0.00
N GLU A 129 15.76 10.61 0.67
CA GLU A 129 16.28 10.77 2.04
C GLU A 129 15.59 9.82 3.02
N SER A 130 14.27 9.70 2.94
CA SER A 130 13.49 8.79 3.78
C SER A 130 13.90 7.33 3.55
N ILE A 131 14.01 6.89 2.29
CA ILE A 131 14.45 5.53 1.95
C ILE A 131 15.88 5.30 2.44
N LYS A 132 16.77 6.29 2.30
CA LYS A 132 18.17 6.20 2.73
C LYS A 132 18.29 5.99 4.25
N THR A 133 17.47 6.67 5.04
CA THR A 133 17.49 6.57 6.51
C THR A 133 16.79 5.32 7.04
N ALA A 134 15.82 4.78 6.31
CA ALA A 134 15.07 3.58 6.71
C ALA A 134 15.92 2.31 6.64
N ASP A 135 15.61 1.32 7.47
CA ASP A 135 16.21 -0.02 7.39
C ASP A 135 15.59 -0.83 6.25
N SER A 136 14.29 -0.65 6.04
CA SER A 136 13.45 -1.43 5.12
C SER A 136 12.38 -0.57 4.47
N VAL A 137 11.79 -1.10 3.39
CA VAL A 137 10.72 -0.42 2.65
C VAL A 137 9.52 -1.34 2.44
N ILE A 138 8.33 -0.78 2.57
CA ILE A 138 7.08 -1.42 2.18
C ILE A 138 6.35 -0.52 1.15
N ILE A 139 5.72 -1.14 0.16
CA ILE A 139 5.05 -0.42 -0.93
C ILE A 139 3.54 -0.56 -0.79
N PHE A 140 2.86 0.58 -0.74
CA PHE A 140 1.40 0.68 -0.76
C PHE A 140 0.94 1.13 -2.14
N VAL A 141 -0.02 0.41 -2.70
CA VAL A 141 -0.57 0.71 -4.02
C VAL A 141 -2.09 0.81 -3.97
N ARG A 142 -2.65 1.75 -4.73
CA ARG A 142 -4.08 1.88 -4.99
C ARG A 142 -4.34 1.38 -6.42
N PRO A 143 -4.96 0.20 -6.62
CA PRO A 143 -5.39 -0.22 -7.95
C PRO A 143 -6.21 0.89 -8.64
N ARG A 144 -5.98 1.08 -9.94
CA ARG A 144 -6.63 2.11 -10.78
C ARG A 144 -6.32 3.57 -10.39
N LYS A 145 -5.49 3.83 -9.38
CA LYS A 145 -4.99 5.18 -9.05
C LYS A 145 -3.47 5.29 -9.11
N THR A 146 -2.72 4.31 -8.59
CA THR A 146 -1.25 4.33 -8.64
C THR A 146 -0.77 4.09 -10.07
N GLU A 147 0.11 4.98 -10.55
CA GLU A 147 0.77 4.85 -11.83
C GLU A 147 1.93 3.84 -11.72
N LEU A 148 2.06 2.97 -12.71
CA LEU A 148 3.10 1.94 -12.73
C LEU A 148 4.51 2.55 -12.78
N GLU A 149 4.66 3.67 -13.50
CA GLU A 149 5.91 4.40 -13.61
C GLU A 149 6.44 4.85 -12.24
N ASP A 150 5.56 5.31 -11.35
CA ASP A 150 5.97 5.75 -10.01
C ASP A 150 6.47 4.58 -9.17
N ILE A 151 5.80 3.42 -9.26
CA ILE A 151 6.25 2.21 -8.56
C ILE A 151 7.62 1.74 -9.10
N LEU A 152 7.80 1.72 -10.42
CA LEU A 152 9.07 1.34 -11.02
C LEU A 152 10.19 2.28 -10.60
N ARG A 153 9.93 3.59 -10.60
CA ARG A 153 10.88 4.61 -10.14
C ARG A 153 11.26 4.40 -8.67
N TYR A 154 10.30 4.08 -7.81
CA TYR A 154 10.58 3.75 -6.41
C TYR A 154 11.44 2.49 -6.28
N LEU A 155 11.12 1.43 -7.03
CA LEU A 155 11.91 0.20 -7.02
C LEU A 155 13.36 0.43 -7.49
N GLU A 156 13.56 1.27 -8.50
CA GLU A 156 14.89 1.68 -8.96
C GLU A 156 15.66 2.40 -7.85
N MET A 157 15.06 3.41 -7.21
CA MET A 157 15.68 4.14 -6.09
C MET A 157 16.05 3.21 -4.92
N ILE A 158 15.15 2.31 -4.55
CA ILE A 158 15.38 1.33 -3.48
C ILE A 158 16.55 0.41 -3.84
N GLN A 159 16.59 -0.07 -5.09
CA GLN A 159 17.65 -0.95 -5.57
C GLN A 159 19.01 -0.25 -5.57
N GLU A 160 19.07 1.00 -6.00
CA GLU A 160 20.30 1.83 -5.95
C GLU A 160 20.78 2.03 -4.51
N LEU A 161 19.85 2.28 -3.58
CA LEU A 161 20.13 2.45 -2.16
C LEU A 161 20.34 1.14 -1.40
N ARG A 162 20.18 -0.01 -2.08
CA ARG A 162 20.30 -1.37 -1.53
C ARG A 162 19.44 -1.58 -0.29
N LYS A 163 18.23 -1.05 -0.30
CA LYS A 163 17.27 -1.24 0.79
C LYS A 163 16.40 -2.47 0.54
N PRO A 164 16.18 -3.33 1.55
CA PRO A 164 15.26 -4.45 1.42
C PRO A 164 13.81 -3.97 1.24
N VAL A 165 13.08 -4.63 0.35
CA VAL A 165 11.63 -4.43 0.17
C VAL A 165 10.92 -5.59 0.85
N LEU A 166 10.18 -5.30 1.92
CA LEU A 166 9.47 -6.32 2.70
C LEU A 166 8.26 -6.87 1.94
N GLY A 167 7.60 -6.02 1.14
CA GLY A 167 6.49 -6.45 0.32
C GLY A 167 5.62 -5.31 -0.17
N LEU A 168 4.44 -5.70 -0.65
CA LEU A 168 3.43 -4.84 -1.22
C LEU A 168 2.08 -5.07 -0.54
N VAL A 169 1.40 -3.98 -0.19
CA VAL A 169 0.02 -3.95 0.31
C VAL A 169 -0.85 -3.24 -0.72
N SER A 170 -1.94 -3.89 -1.13
CA SER A 170 -2.95 -3.30 -2.03
C SER A 170 -4.04 -2.65 -1.22
N ILE A 171 -4.42 -1.42 -1.55
CA ILE A 171 -5.51 -0.69 -0.89
C ILE A 171 -6.60 -0.42 -1.91
N GLU A 172 -7.73 -1.10 -1.77
CA GLU A 172 -8.90 -0.92 -2.63
C GLU A 172 -9.98 -0.13 -1.91
N GLU A 173 -10.53 0.89 -2.56
CA GLU A 173 -11.66 1.65 -2.03
C GLU A 173 -12.94 1.12 -2.65
N ILE A 174 -13.89 0.74 -1.81
CA ILE A 174 -15.17 0.15 -2.20
C ILE A 174 -16.24 1.25 -2.17
N LEU A 175 -17.00 1.36 -3.26
CA LEU A 175 -18.16 2.24 -3.45
C LEU A 175 -19.47 1.67 -2.89
#